data_AF-A0A5K3FZ86-F1
#
_entry.id   AF-A0A5K3FZ86-F1
#
_cell.length_a   1.000
_cell.length_b   1.000
_cell.length_c   1.000
_cell.angle_alpha   90.00
_cell.angle_beta   90.00
_cell.angle_gamma   90.00
#
_symmetry.space_group_name_H-M   'P 1'
#
loop_
_entity.id
_entity.type
_entity.pdbx_description
1 polymer ?
#
loop_
_entity_poly.entity_id
_entity_poly.type
_entity_poly.pdbx_seq_one_letter_code
_entity_poly.pdbx_strand_id
1 'polypeptide(L)'
;GVLRSSAAQFRKELECLIATPRFEGGCGVPLLRIIVDGGYEGLVHTADSVTSGIPVVICTNTEQIRNIIDKAAHYWTSNKTSGGFNDKQAAILKEMLTGLLRSEAGGKDAEWTAETGISLLESIMEHENLVSCFVLDEMSSGDTFDKAILYALIKSSTTDPNDQLLIALKFGRIDVVQEEILSKGVNYLKSRMRPSRLKAIMSTALLEDRTEFVQFLIDLELVKMQTYLDVGTLNWLYNNVDDASILKTTLNYYGVVIKQSPPSLIGAALMATTANVLSMDTETAGEANRVLEMLLQRGRVRAKRDWTNLPTISELLLKMLGSFSSIHYAEVTTFTRQHLFPEPFQELFIWAVLNNRNALAMLFWRYADDAVPLGLIGCNLYHKIARALPTYDTEGQIMLTNQKSYLEQTSKEMIELCYSKSNEKAIYLLERPLSTWGGHRCMPLAV
;
A
#
# COMPACT_ATOMS: atom_id res chain seq x y z
N GLY A 1 -32.38 0.36 31.02
CA GLY A 1 -32.78 1.46 30.13
C GLY A 1 -31.73 2.56 30.10
N VAL A 2 -31.69 3.42 31.13
CA VAL A 2 -30.96 4.72 31.10
C VAL A 2 -29.43 4.62 31.02
N LEU A 3 -28.79 3.62 31.63
CA LEU A 3 -27.33 3.46 31.56
C LEU A 3 -26.85 3.03 30.17
N ARG A 4 -27.63 2.20 29.45
CA ARG A 4 -27.30 1.74 28.09
C ARG A 4 -27.36 2.89 27.07
N SER A 5 -28.30 3.84 27.20
CA SER A 5 -28.39 4.98 26.30
C SER A 5 -27.24 5.98 26.50
N SER A 6 -26.79 6.19 27.75
CA SER A 6 -25.65 7.09 28.03
C SER A 6 -24.34 6.56 27.45
N ALA A 7 -24.11 5.25 27.54
CA ALA A 7 -22.91 4.61 27.00
C ALA A 7 -22.90 4.61 25.46
N ALA A 8 -24.04 4.37 24.83
CA ALA A 8 -24.17 4.41 23.37
C ALA A 8 -23.93 5.83 22.83
N GLN A 9 -24.43 6.85 23.52
CA GLN A 9 -24.24 8.25 23.13
C GLN A 9 -22.78 8.70 23.31
N PHE A 10 -22.15 8.36 24.44
CA PHE A 10 -20.73 8.63 24.66
C PHE A 10 -19.84 7.93 23.62
N ARG A 11 -20.16 6.67 23.27
CA ARG A 11 -19.44 5.94 22.23
C ARG A 11 -19.53 6.63 20.87
N LYS A 12 -20.72 7.11 20.49
CA LYS A 12 -20.92 7.85 19.24
C LYS A 12 -20.10 9.13 19.19
N GLU A 13 -20.06 9.89 20.30
CA GLU A 13 -19.22 11.09 20.40
C GLU A 13 -17.73 10.76 20.29
N LEU A 14 -17.27 9.71 20.97
CA LEU A 14 -15.87 9.28 20.91
C LEU A 14 -15.46 8.84 19.51
N GLU A 15 -16.30 8.07 18.83
CA GLU A 15 -16.06 7.61 17.45
C GLU A 15 -15.98 8.81 16.49
N CYS A 16 -16.90 9.78 16.58
CA CYS A 16 -16.80 11.02 15.81
C CYS A 16 -15.51 11.81 16.09
N LEU A 17 -15.04 11.86 17.34
CA LEU A 17 -13.80 12.53 17.71
C LEU A 17 -12.54 11.83 17.18
N ILE A 18 -12.56 10.49 17.07
CA ILE A 18 -11.45 9.72 16.51
C ILE A 18 -11.42 9.81 14.97
N ALA A 19 -12.60 9.83 14.36
CA ALA A 19 -12.77 10.00 12.91
C ALA A 19 -12.45 11.43 12.43
N THR A 20 -12.47 12.42 13.33
CA THR A 20 -12.08 13.79 12.98
C THR A 20 -10.56 13.99 13.02
N PRO A 21 -9.98 14.70 12.05
CA PRO A 21 -8.54 14.92 11.99
C PRO A 21 -8.04 15.83 13.11
N ARG A 22 -6.84 15.55 13.62
CA ARG A 22 -6.18 16.36 14.66
C ARG A 22 -5.60 17.68 14.17
N PHE A 23 -5.47 17.88 12.85
CA PHE A 23 -4.86 19.06 12.23
C PHE A 23 -5.71 19.53 11.04
N GLU A 24 -5.77 20.85 10.79
CA GLU A 24 -6.38 21.41 9.59
C GLU A 24 -5.66 20.86 8.35
N GLY A 25 -6.38 20.09 7.53
CA GLY A 25 -5.84 19.41 6.34
C GLY A 25 -5.50 17.93 6.54
N GLY A 26 -5.44 17.42 7.76
CA GLY A 26 -5.30 15.97 8.01
C GLY A 26 -6.60 15.19 7.79
N CYS A 27 -6.54 13.86 7.80
CA CYS A 27 -7.72 13.00 8.00
C CYS A 27 -7.65 12.24 9.33
N GLY A 28 -8.82 11.98 9.92
CA GLY A 28 -8.95 11.19 11.14
C GLY A 28 -8.90 9.69 10.85
N VAL A 29 -8.85 8.87 11.91
CA VAL A 29 -8.59 7.42 11.78
C VAL A 29 -9.81 6.72 11.15
N PRO A 30 -9.65 5.84 10.14
CA PRO A 30 -10.77 5.07 9.60
C PRO A 30 -11.34 4.17 10.69
N LEU A 31 -12.64 4.29 10.91
CA LEU A 31 -13.38 3.48 11.87
C LEU A 31 -14.25 2.48 11.12
N LEU A 32 -14.39 1.29 11.68
CA LEU A 32 -15.29 0.25 11.20
C LEU A 32 -15.91 -0.43 12.41
N ARG A 33 -17.21 -0.75 12.32
CA ARG A 33 -17.94 -1.44 13.39
C ARG A 33 -18.22 -2.88 12.99
N ILE A 34 -17.90 -3.80 13.88
CA ILE A 34 -18.19 -5.22 13.71
C ILE A 34 -19.32 -5.59 14.66
N ILE A 35 -20.36 -6.22 14.13
CA ILE A 35 -21.50 -6.74 14.89
C ILE A 35 -21.46 -8.25 14.76
N VAL A 36 -21.28 -8.93 15.89
CA VAL A 36 -21.23 -10.40 15.96
C VAL A 36 -22.56 -10.89 16.52
N ASP A 37 -23.21 -11.81 15.80
CA ASP A 37 -24.53 -12.36 16.09
C ASP A 37 -25.64 -11.28 16.04
N GLY A 38 -26.14 -11.07 14.83
CA GLY A 38 -26.88 -9.86 14.44
C GLY A 38 -28.38 -9.92 14.63
N GLY A 39 -28.86 -10.10 15.86
CA GLY A 39 -30.30 -10.03 16.13
C GLY A 39 -30.96 -8.70 15.77
N TYR A 40 -32.24 -8.54 16.09
CA TYR A 40 -32.94 -7.27 15.80
C TYR A 40 -32.23 -6.05 16.43
N GLU A 41 -31.64 -6.21 17.62
CA GLU A 41 -30.81 -5.18 18.27
C GLU A 41 -29.55 -4.84 17.43
N GLY A 42 -28.97 -5.82 16.74
CA GLY A 42 -27.86 -5.62 15.79
C GLY A 42 -28.28 -4.81 14.55
N LEU A 43 -29.52 -4.98 14.07
CA LEU A 43 -30.05 -4.18 12.96
C LEU A 43 -30.24 -2.71 13.36
N VAL A 44 -30.75 -2.45 14.56
CA VAL A 44 -30.87 -1.09 15.12
C VAL A 44 -29.50 -0.42 15.21
N HIS A 45 -28.51 -1.12 15.77
CA HIS A 45 -27.15 -0.61 15.84
C HIS A 45 -26.50 -0.40 14.47
N THR A 46 -26.86 -1.21 13.48
CA THR A 46 -26.40 -1.02 12.09
C THR A 46 -26.93 0.30 11.54
N ALA A 47 -28.24 0.54 11.64
CA ALA A 47 -28.85 1.79 11.19
C ALA A 47 -28.25 3.03 11.87
N ASP A 48 -28.04 2.97 13.20
CA ASP A 48 -27.39 4.06 13.95
C ASP A 48 -25.96 4.36 13.49
N SER A 49 -25.22 3.32 13.08
CA SER A 49 -23.84 3.45 12.61
C SER A 49 -23.77 4.02 11.21
N VAL A 50 -24.65 3.52 10.33
CA VAL A 50 -24.74 3.91 8.93
C VAL A 50 -25.17 5.37 8.80
N THR A 51 -26.16 5.81 9.60
CA THR A 51 -26.55 7.23 9.69
C THR A 51 -25.43 8.13 10.23
N SER A 52 -24.47 7.56 10.95
CA SER A 52 -23.27 8.28 11.44
C SER A 52 -22.10 8.24 10.45
N GLY A 53 -22.28 7.60 9.28
CA GLY A 53 -21.25 7.47 8.25
C GLY A 53 -20.16 6.43 8.54
N ILE A 54 -20.40 5.52 9.50
CA ILE A 54 -19.43 4.49 9.89
C ILE A 54 -19.76 3.18 9.15
N PRO A 55 -18.79 2.58 8.44
CA PRO A 55 -18.92 1.26 7.82
C PRO A 55 -19.22 0.17 8.85
N VAL A 56 -20.14 -0.74 8.53
CA VAL A 56 -20.57 -1.85 9.40
C VAL A 56 -20.34 -3.19 8.70
N VAL A 57 -19.71 -4.10 9.44
CA VAL A 57 -19.54 -5.50 9.10
C VAL A 57 -20.41 -6.34 10.03
N ILE A 58 -21.37 -7.05 9.46
CA ILE A 58 -22.26 -7.95 10.21
C ILE A 58 -21.74 -9.38 10.04
N CYS A 59 -21.30 -9.98 11.14
CA CYS A 59 -20.82 -11.35 11.21
C CYS A 59 -21.90 -12.22 11.85
N THR A 60 -22.50 -13.10 11.06
CA THR A 60 -23.63 -13.91 11.53
C THR A 60 -23.27 -15.38 11.55
N ASN A 61 -23.76 -16.09 12.58
CA ASN A 61 -23.77 -17.56 12.59
C ASN A 61 -24.94 -18.11 11.76
N THR A 62 -25.98 -17.29 11.56
CA THR A 62 -27.20 -17.64 10.84
C THR A 62 -27.28 -16.87 9.53
N GLU A 63 -27.72 -17.53 8.47
CA GLU A 63 -27.92 -16.88 7.17
C GLU A 63 -29.18 -15.97 7.14
N GLN A 64 -29.98 -15.94 8.22
CA GLN A 64 -31.27 -15.26 8.23
C GLN A 64 -31.14 -13.75 7.99
N ILE A 65 -30.24 -13.08 8.71
CA ILE A 65 -30.00 -11.63 8.57
C ILE A 65 -29.35 -11.31 7.23
N ARG A 66 -28.37 -12.12 6.80
CA ARG A 66 -27.74 -12.02 5.48
C ARG A 66 -28.82 -12.06 4.38
N ASN A 67 -29.70 -13.06 4.43
CA ASN A 67 -30.77 -13.23 3.45
C ASN A 67 -31.78 -12.06 3.46
N ILE A 68 -32.04 -11.45 4.62
CA ILE A 68 -32.89 -10.25 4.72
C ILE A 68 -32.21 -9.07 4.03
N ILE A 69 -30.94 -8.81 4.37
CA ILE A 69 -30.16 -7.69 3.83
C ILE A 69 -29.92 -7.85 2.33
N ASP A 70 -29.58 -9.05 1.85
CA ASP A 70 -29.37 -9.33 0.42
C ASP A 70 -30.64 -9.16 -0.40
N LYS A 71 -31.79 -9.64 0.11
CA LYS A 71 -33.09 -9.40 -0.54
C LYS A 71 -33.46 -7.93 -0.54
N ALA A 72 -33.22 -7.23 0.57
CA ALA A 72 -33.46 -5.79 0.66
C ALA A 72 -32.58 -5.03 -0.35
N ALA A 73 -31.29 -5.36 -0.47
CA ALA A 73 -30.39 -4.75 -1.45
C ALA A 73 -30.82 -5.04 -2.90
N HIS A 74 -31.27 -6.27 -3.20
CA HIS A 74 -31.80 -6.63 -4.51
C HIS A 74 -33.07 -5.83 -4.86
N TYR A 75 -34.01 -5.70 -3.91
CA TYR A 75 -35.22 -4.89 -4.10
C TYR A 75 -34.91 -3.40 -4.22
N TRP A 76 -33.96 -2.90 -3.45
CA TRP A 76 -33.51 -1.50 -3.52
C TRP A 76 -32.90 -1.16 -4.87
N THR A 77 -32.02 -2.03 -5.38
CA THR A 77 -31.40 -1.87 -6.71
C THR A 77 -32.44 -1.89 -7.83
N SER A 78 -33.49 -2.70 -7.68
CA SER A 78 -34.61 -2.79 -8.63
C SER A 78 -35.52 -1.55 -8.60
N ASN A 79 -35.59 -0.85 -7.47
CA ASN A 79 -36.51 0.26 -7.20
C ASN A 79 -35.82 1.65 -7.18
N LYS A 80 -34.65 1.81 -7.82
CA LYS A 80 -33.86 3.06 -7.81
C LYS A 80 -34.63 4.33 -8.20
N THR A 81 -35.77 4.22 -8.87
CA THR A 81 -36.63 5.33 -9.28
C THR A 81 -37.73 5.70 -8.28
N SER A 82 -38.10 4.83 -7.34
CA SER A 82 -39.22 5.04 -6.41
C SER A 82 -38.82 5.31 -4.96
N GLY A 83 -37.56 5.07 -4.58
CA GLY A 83 -37.04 5.45 -3.25
C GLY A 83 -37.79 4.80 -2.09
N GLY A 84 -37.94 3.47 -2.13
CA GLY A 84 -38.64 2.70 -1.10
C GLY A 84 -39.01 1.29 -1.56
N PHE A 85 -39.51 0.47 -0.64
CA PHE A 85 -40.01 -0.87 -0.93
C PHE A 85 -41.47 -0.83 -1.37
N ASN A 86 -41.84 -1.60 -2.40
CA ASN A 86 -43.25 -1.78 -2.77
C ASN A 86 -44.01 -2.52 -1.66
N ASP A 87 -45.32 -2.30 -1.50
CA ASP A 87 -46.13 -2.97 -0.47
C ASP A 87 -45.98 -4.50 -0.43
N LYS A 88 -45.82 -5.12 -1.61
CA LYS A 88 -45.56 -6.58 -1.73
C LYS A 88 -44.16 -6.98 -1.25
N GLN A 89 -43.15 -6.15 -1.49
CA GLN A 89 -41.77 -6.39 -1.05
C GLN A 89 -41.65 -6.15 0.46
N ALA A 90 -42.28 -5.09 0.96
CA ALA A 90 -42.37 -4.80 2.39
C ALA A 90 -43.06 -5.94 3.15
N ALA A 91 -44.13 -6.54 2.61
CA ALA A 91 -44.79 -7.69 3.22
C ALA A 91 -43.84 -8.92 3.36
N ILE A 92 -43.04 -9.20 2.33
CA ILE A 92 -42.05 -10.30 2.36
C ILE A 92 -40.95 -10.02 3.38
N LEU A 93 -40.44 -8.78 3.43
CA LEU A 93 -39.42 -8.39 4.40
C LEU A 93 -39.98 -8.41 5.84
N LYS A 94 -41.23 -7.97 6.06
CA LYS A 94 -41.92 -8.11 7.35
C LYS A 94 -41.99 -9.56 7.79
N GLU A 95 -42.38 -10.47 6.90
CA GLU A 95 -42.47 -11.89 7.24
C GLU A 95 -41.10 -12.44 7.68
N MET A 96 -40.03 -12.13 6.94
CA MET A 96 -38.67 -12.56 7.31
C MET A 96 -38.18 -11.94 8.62
N LEU A 97 -38.45 -10.66 8.87
CA LEU A 97 -38.15 -9.97 10.14
C LEU A 97 -38.92 -10.56 11.31
N THR A 98 -40.21 -10.90 11.12
CA THR A 98 -41.01 -11.56 12.16
C THR A 98 -40.51 -12.97 12.46
N GLY A 99 -39.96 -13.68 11.46
CA GLY A 99 -39.31 -14.98 11.64
C GLY A 99 -38.05 -14.89 12.51
N LEU A 100 -37.24 -13.85 12.30
CA LEU A 100 -36.05 -13.56 13.11
C LEU A 100 -36.42 -13.13 14.55
N LEU A 101 -37.43 -12.29 14.71
CA LEU A 101 -37.91 -11.90 16.03
C LEU A 101 -38.49 -13.07 16.84
N ARG A 102 -39.15 -14.04 16.17
CA ARG A 102 -39.67 -15.26 16.80
C ARG A 102 -38.57 -16.23 17.23
N SER A 103 -37.42 -16.27 16.54
CA SER A 103 -36.30 -17.12 16.93
C SER A 103 -35.51 -16.55 18.12
N GLU A 104 -35.47 -15.22 18.27
CA GLU A 104 -34.69 -14.54 19.31
C GLU A 104 -35.48 -14.16 20.57
N ALA A 105 -36.77 -13.88 20.47
CA ALA A 105 -37.56 -13.35 21.58
C ALA A 105 -38.95 -13.99 21.67
N GLY A 106 -39.24 -14.64 22.79
CA GLY A 106 -40.60 -14.97 23.23
C GLY A 106 -41.44 -13.74 23.65
N GLY A 107 -41.31 -12.60 22.94
CA GLY A 107 -41.85 -11.29 23.29
C GLY A 107 -43.04 -10.87 22.42
N LYS A 108 -44.02 -10.22 23.06
CA LYS A 108 -45.41 -10.02 22.61
C LYS A 108 -45.67 -8.94 21.53
N ASP A 109 -44.65 -8.27 20.99
CA ASP A 109 -44.83 -7.09 20.11
C ASP A 109 -44.15 -7.20 18.73
N ALA A 110 -44.11 -8.41 18.14
CA ALA A 110 -43.36 -8.70 16.92
C ALA A 110 -43.77 -7.86 15.68
N GLU A 111 -45.04 -7.47 15.56
CA GLU A 111 -45.56 -6.71 14.40
C GLU A 111 -45.09 -5.25 14.38
N TRP A 112 -45.14 -4.54 15.50
CA TRP A 112 -44.67 -3.14 15.56
C TRP A 112 -43.15 -3.05 15.40
N THR A 113 -42.41 -4.02 15.94
CA THR A 113 -40.96 -4.14 15.69
C THR A 113 -40.63 -4.49 14.23
N ALA A 114 -41.51 -5.18 13.51
CA ALA A 114 -41.30 -5.45 12.08
C ALA A 114 -41.56 -4.22 11.20
N GLU A 115 -42.58 -3.41 11.54
CA GLU A 115 -42.87 -2.12 10.89
C GLU A 115 -41.67 -1.15 11.02
N THR A 116 -41.15 -1.02 12.24
CA THR A 116 -39.96 -0.21 12.55
C THR A 116 -38.69 -0.83 11.92
N GLY A 117 -38.63 -2.16 11.81
CA GLY A 117 -37.56 -2.87 11.10
C GLY A 117 -37.44 -2.48 9.62
N ILE A 118 -38.56 -2.25 8.92
CA ILE A 118 -38.51 -1.77 7.53
C ILE A 118 -37.94 -0.36 7.45
N SER A 119 -38.38 0.56 8.32
CA SER A 119 -37.81 1.92 8.31
C SER A 119 -36.31 1.93 8.58
N LEU A 120 -35.83 0.99 9.42
CA LEU A 120 -34.40 0.80 9.65
C LEU A 120 -33.69 0.24 8.42
N LEU A 121 -34.30 -0.74 7.74
CA LEU A 121 -33.76 -1.27 6.47
C LEU A 121 -33.70 -0.19 5.38
N GLU A 122 -34.71 0.66 5.26
CA GLU A 122 -34.71 1.78 4.30
C GLU A 122 -33.53 2.72 4.59
N SER A 123 -33.35 3.12 5.85
CA SER A 123 -32.20 3.96 6.27
C SER A 123 -30.84 3.29 6.03
N ILE A 124 -30.75 1.96 6.18
CA ILE A 124 -29.54 1.20 5.87
C ILE A 124 -29.28 1.19 4.36
N MET A 125 -30.32 0.99 3.54
CA MET A 125 -30.20 0.84 2.09
C MET A 125 -29.93 2.17 1.37
N GLU A 126 -30.33 3.31 1.95
CA GLU A 126 -29.87 4.64 1.51
C GLU A 126 -28.34 4.74 1.42
N HIS A 127 -27.64 3.98 2.26
CA HIS A 127 -26.18 3.91 2.32
C HIS A 127 -25.67 2.46 2.18
N GLU A 128 -26.15 1.73 1.16
CA GLU A 128 -25.78 0.33 0.87
C GLU A 128 -24.25 0.08 0.85
N ASN A 129 -23.46 1.08 0.44
CA ASN A 129 -22.01 1.00 0.37
C ASN A 129 -21.34 0.82 1.76
N LEU A 130 -22.02 1.20 2.84
CA LEU A 130 -21.49 1.12 4.21
C LEU A 130 -21.75 -0.22 4.89
N VAL A 131 -22.58 -1.10 4.32
CA VAL A 131 -22.95 -2.38 4.94
C VAL A 131 -22.38 -3.56 4.18
N SER A 132 -21.75 -4.48 4.91
CA SER A 132 -21.27 -5.77 4.40
C SER A 132 -21.61 -6.89 5.38
N CYS A 133 -22.11 -8.02 4.86
CA CYS A 133 -22.51 -9.18 5.67
C CYS A 133 -21.63 -10.39 5.35
N PHE A 134 -21.21 -11.12 6.38
CA PHE A 134 -20.37 -12.31 6.26
C PHE A 134 -20.85 -13.43 7.21
N VAL A 135 -20.83 -14.67 6.73
CA VAL A 135 -21.25 -15.85 7.50
C VAL A 135 -20.03 -16.53 8.11
N LEU A 136 -20.04 -16.72 9.43
CA LEU A 136 -18.88 -17.20 10.19
C LEU A 136 -18.39 -18.61 9.81
N ASP A 137 -19.28 -19.50 9.34
CA ASP A 137 -18.91 -20.86 8.90
C ASP A 137 -18.10 -20.88 7.57
N GLU A 138 -18.26 -19.86 6.72
CA GLU A 138 -17.44 -19.67 5.51
C GLU A 138 -16.04 -19.09 5.86
N MET A 139 -15.84 -18.62 7.11
CA MET A 139 -14.64 -17.91 7.55
C MET A 139 -13.59 -18.80 8.22
N SER A 140 -13.58 -20.09 7.89
CA SER A 140 -12.74 -21.12 8.53
C SER A 140 -11.21 -20.91 8.37
N SER A 141 -10.79 -19.91 7.60
CA SER A 141 -9.41 -19.41 7.61
C SER A 141 -9.38 -17.94 8.07
N GLY A 142 -8.53 -17.60 9.04
CA GLY A 142 -8.42 -16.23 9.56
C GLY A 142 -8.14 -15.16 8.48
N ASP A 143 -7.58 -15.60 7.36
CA ASP A 143 -7.33 -14.75 6.19
C ASP A 143 -8.62 -14.16 5.58
N THR A 144 -9.72 -14.92 5.61
CA THR A 144 -11.02 -14.46 5.08
C THR A 144 -11.60 -13.29 5.86
N PHE A 145 -11.38 -13.22 7.18
CA PHE A 145 -11.95 -12.18 8.03
C PHE A 145 -11.25 -10.84 7.82
N ASP A 146 -9.93 -10.87 7.67
CA ASP A 146 -9.17 -9.68 7.30
C ASP A 146 -9.58 -9.17 5.91
N LYS A 147 -9.82 -10.07 4.95
CA LYS A 147 -10.39 -9.70 3.64
C LYS A 147 -11.76 -9.04 3.81
N ALA A 148 -12.63 -9.57 4.66
CA ALA A 148 -13.98 -9.07 4.88
C ALA A 148 -13.99 -7.64 5.47
N ILE A 149 -13.13 -7.39 6.45
CA ILE A 149 -12.94 -6.04 7.02
C ILE A 149 -12.43 -5.08 5.96
N LEU A 150 -11.40 -5.50 5.20
CA LEU A 150 -10.83 -4.67 4.15
C LEU A 150 -11.83 -4.40 3.02
N TYR A 151 -12.60 -5.42 2.64
CA TYR A 151 -13.67 -5.32 1.65
C TYR A 151 -14.68 -4.26 2.06
N ALA A 152 -15.15 -4.32 3.30
CA ALA A 152 -16.09 -3.34 3.83
C ALA A 152 -15.50 -1.94 3.87
N LEU A 153 -14.21 -1.78 4.22
CA LEU A 153 -13.52 -0.50 4.14
C LEU A 153 -13.40 0.02 2.70
N ILE A 154 -13.08 -0.83 1.73
CA ILE A 154 -12.97 -0.45 0.32
C ILE A 154 -14.33 -0.11 -0.28
N LYS A 155 -15.37 -0.89 0.02
CA LYS A 155 -16.75 -0.66 -0.39
C LYS A 155 -17.30 0.64 0.18
N SER A 156 -16.99 0.92 1.45
CA SER A 156 -17.43 2.11 2.16
C SER A 156 -16.61 3.36 1.86
N SER A 157 -15.34 3.20 1.49
CA SER A 157 -14.47 4.28 1.03
C SER A 157 -15.00 4.82 -0.29
N THR A 158 -15.78 5.88 -0.16
CA THR A 158 -16.36 6.78 -1.14
C THR A 158 -15.59 6.85 -2.48
N THR A 159 -16.25 6.41 -3.56
CA THR A 159 -16.15 6.82 -4.98
C THR A 159 -14.79 6.93 -5.70
N ASP A 160 -13.66 7.14 -5.02
CA ASP A 160 -12.34 7.32 -5.62
C ASP A 160 -11.52 6.01 -5.57
N PRO A 161 -11.16 5.43 -6.73
CA PRO A 161 -10.29 4.26 -6.78
C PRO A 161 -8.89 4.47 -6.15
N ASN A 162 -8.43 5.71 -6.01
CA ASN A 162 -7.12 5.99 -5.39
C ASN A 162 -7.10 5.56 -3.91
N ASP A 163 -8.15 5.88 -3.15
CA ASP A 163 -8.23 5.59 -1.71
C ASP A 163 -8.41 4.09 -1.49
N GLN A 164 -9.22 3.44 -2.32
CA GLN A 164 -9.41 1.98 -2.30
C GLN A 164 -8.08 1.25 -2.49
N LEU A 165 -7.28 1.67 -3.48
CA LEU A 165 -5.99 1.08 -3.78
C LEU A 165 -4.97 1.31 -2.64
N LEU A 166 -4.99 2.50 -2.04
CA LEU A 166 -4.08 2.88 -0.98
C LEU A 166 -4.40 2.17 0.35
N ILE A 167 -5.68 2.01 0.69
CA ILE A 167 -6.11 1.20 1.83
C ILE A 167 -5.60 -0.23 1.63
N ALA A 168 -5.87 -0.83 0.47
CA ALA A 168 -5.42 -2.19 0.19
C ALA A 168 -3.90 -2.38 0.27
N LEU A 169 -3.12 -1.39 -0.20
CA LEU A 169 -1.67 -1.35 -0.07
C LEU A 169 -1.21 -1.41 1.39
N LYS A 170 -1.81 -0.59 2.27
CA LYS A 170 -1.43 -0.55 3.68
C LYS A 170 -1.74 -1.86 4.40
N PHE A 171 -2.89 -2.45 4.11
CA PHE A 171 -3.23 -3.77 4.63
C PHE A 171 -2.40 -4.90 3.99
N GLY A 172 -1.72 -4.64 2.87
CA GLY A 172 -0.89 -5.63 2.18
C GLY A 172 -1.70 -6.72 1.51
N ARG A 173 -2.93 -6.42 1.11
CA ARG A 173 -3.93 -7.37 0.62
C ARG A 173 -4.25 -7.09 -0.84
N ILE A 174 -3.37 -7.58 -1.69
CA ILE A 174 -3.50 -7.37 -3.13
C ILE A 174 -4.64 -8.17 -3.76
N ASP A 175 -4.96 -9.30 -3.15
CA ASP A 175 -6.05 -10.17 -3.52
C ASP A 175 -7.40 -9.43 -3.56
N VAL A 176 -7.67 -8.58 -2.56
CA VAL A 176 -8.89 -7.75 -2.54
C VAL A 176 -8.90 -6.72 -3.67
N VAL A 177 -7.73 -6.18 -4.05
CA VAL A 177 -7.61 -5.30 -5.24
C VAL A 177 -7.90 -6.07 -6.52
N GLN A 178 -7.39 -7.29 -6.63
CA GLN A 178 -7.56 -8.12 -7.81
C GLN A 178 -9.02 -8.56 -8.01
N GLU A 179 -9.77 -8.82 -6.94
CA GLU A 179 -11.17 -9.24 -7.04
C GLU A 179 -12.11 -8.04 -7.31
N GLU A 180 -11.95 -6.93 -6.58
CA GLU A 180 -12.91 -5.81 -6.62
C GLU A 180 -12.57 -4.71 -7.62
N ILE A 181 -11.28 -4.42 -7.82
CA ILE A 181 -10.86 -3.29 -8.65
C ILE A 181 -10.67 -3.74 -10.10
N LEU A 182 -10.14 -4.95 -10.35
CA LEU A 182 -10.01 -5.48 -11.71
C LEU A 182 -11.33 -5.94 -12.32
N SER A 183 -12.33 -6.32 -11.53
CA SER A 183 -13.67 -6.62 -12.05
C SER A 183 -14.28 -5.42 -12.79
N LYS A 184 -13.85 -4.19 -12.45
CA LYS A 184 -14.21 -2.93 -13.13
C LYS A 184 -13.33 -2.61 -14.35
N GLY A 185 -12.24 -3.36 -14.55
CA GLY A 185 -11.33 -3.28 -15.70
C GLY A 185 -10.13 -2.34 -15.50
N VAL A 186 -8.96 -2.72 -16.02
CA VAL A 186 -7.70 -1.94 -15.90
C VAL A 186 -7.80 -0.55 -16.56
N ASN A 187 -8.58 -0.42 -17.62
CA ASN A 187 -8.79 0.86 -18.32
C ASN A 187 -9.61 1.85 -17.48
N TYR A 188 -10.45 1.36 -16.57
CA TYR A 188 -11.18 2.19 -15.61
C TYR A 188 -10.18 2.88 -14.66
N LEU A 189 -9.18 2.14 -14.16
CA LEU A 189 -8.13 2.70 -13.32
C LEU A 189 -7.27 3.73 -14.05
N LYS A 190 -6.83 3.42 -15.28
CA LYS A 190 -5.98 4.33 -16.08
C LYS A 190 -6.70 5.64 -16.45
N SER A 191 -8.03 5.62 -16.60
CA SER A 191 -8.82 6.82 -16.94
C SER A 191 -9.25 7.65 -15.73
N ARG A 192 -9.52 7.01 -14.58
CA ARG A 192 -9.91 7.70 -13.34
C ARG A 192 -8.72 8.21 -12.54
N MET A 193 -7.56 7.55 -12.58
CA MET A 193 -6.43 7.90 -11.73
C MET A 193 -5.45 8.84 -12.43
N ARG A 194 -5.10 9.93 -11.73
CA ARG A 194 -4.07 10.86 -12.21
C ARG A 194 -2.69 10.19 -12.09
N PRO A 195 -1.77 10.42 -13.05
CA PRO A 195 -0.41 9.88 -12.98
C PRO A 195 0.34 10.28 -11.71
N SER A 196 0.13 11.50 -11.18
CA SER A 196 0.76 11.96 -9.93
C SER A 196 0.37 11.12 -8.72
N ARG A 197 -0.90 10.73 -8.61
CA ARG A 197 -1.41 9.87 -7.53
C ARG A 197 -0.86 8.45 -7.63
N LEU A 198 -0.82 7.91 -8.83
CA LEU A 198 -0.20 6.62 -9.11
C LEU A 198 1.28 6.58 -8.71
N LYS A 199 2.03 7.66 -8.99
CA LYS A 199 3.41 7.80 -8.52
C LYS A 199 3.48 7.79 -6.98
N ALA A 200 2.60 8.50 -6.29
CA ALA A 200 2.58 8.52 -4.82
C ALA A 200 2.24 7.14 -4.21
N ILE A 201 1.32 6.40 -4.83
CA ILE A 201 0.97 5.03 -4.42
C ILE A 201 2.17 4.09 -4.65
N MET A 202 2.85 4.20 -5.78
CA MET A 202 4.09 3.45 -6.05
C MET A 202 5.16 3.76 -4.99
N SER A 203 5.41 5.05 -4.70
CA SER A 203 6.34 5.47 -3.65
C SER A 203 5.98 4.86 -2.29
N THR A 204 4.69 4.82 -1.95
CA THR A 204 4.21 4.24 -0.69
C THR A 204 4.40 2.72 -0.67
N ALA A 205 4.13 2.03 -1.79
CA ALA A 205 4.29 0.57 -1.89
C ALA A 205 5.76 0.17 -1.71
N LEU A 206 6.67 0.96 -2.29
CA LEU A 206 8.11 0.80 -2.12
C LEU A 206 8.51 1.00 -0.67
N LEU A 207 8.05 2.06 0.00
CA LEU A 207 8.40 2.32 1.40
C LEU A 207 7.86 1.28 2.36
N GLU A 208 6.68 0.72 2.11
CA GLU A 208 6.04 -0.31 2.95
C GLU A 208 6.51 -1.75 2.64
N ASP A 209 7.49 -1.92 1.75
CA ASP A 209 8.04 -3.22 1.34
C ASP A 209 6.99 -4.20 0.75
N ARG A 210 5.96 -3.66 0.08
CA ARG A 210 4.87 -4.45 -0.51
C ARG A 210 5.22 -4.92 -1.91
N THR A 211 6.01 -5.98 -2.01
CA THR A 211 6.58 -6.52 -3.26
C THR A 211 5.55 -6.93 -4.29
N GLU A 212 4.56 -7.72 -3.88
CA GLU A 212 3.47 -8.17 -4.75
C GLU A 212 2.68 -6.99 -5.33
N PHE A 213 2.51 -5.94 -4.52
CA PHE A 213 1.82 -4.72 -4.93
C PHE A 213 2.61 -3.93 -5.96
N VAL A 214 3.92 -3.79 -5.76
CA VAL A 214 4.82 -3.18 -6.74
C VAL A 214 4.82 -3.98 -8.03
N GLN A 215 4.88 -5.31 -7.94
CA GLN A 215 4.81 -6.20 -9.10
C GLN A 215 3.53 -5.96 -9.89
N PHE A 216 2.38 -5.92 -9.21
CA PHE A 216 1.09 -5.67 -9.82
C PHE A 216 0.98 -4.33 -10.53
N LEU A 217 1.51 -3.25 -9.94
CA LEU A 217 1.51 -1.92 -10.56
C LEU A 217 2.36 -1.89 -11.85
N ILE A 218 3.45 -2.65 -11.87
CA ILE A 218 4.34 -2.79 -13.04
C ILE A 218 3.67 -3.66 -14.10
N ASP A 219 3.17 -4.85 -13.74
CA ASP A 219 2.60 -5.84 -14.66
C ASP A 219 1.34 -5.31 -15.38
N LEU A 220 0.54 -4.48 -14.70
CA LEU A 220 -0.62 -3.82 -15.32
C LEU A 220 -0.26 -2.55 -16.13
N GLU A 221 1.02 -2.20 -16.18
CA GLU A 221 1.53 -0.97 -16.77
C GLU A 221 0.79 0.28 -16.26
N LEU A 222 0.41 0.29 -14.98
CA LEU A 222 -0.20 1.46 -14.34
C LEU A 222 0.83 2.56 -14.14
N VAL A 223 2.08 2.17 -13.86
CA VAL A 223 3.21 3.09 -13.67
C VAL A 223 4.36 2.66 -14.58
N LYS A 224 4.77 3.54 -15.49
CA LYS A 224 5.99 3.34 -16.28
C LYS A 224 7.20 3.75 -15.44
N MET A 225 8.09 2.81 -15.14
CA MET A 225 9.25 3.09 -14.27
C MET A 225 10.18 4.16 -14.84
N GLN A 226 10.29 4.25 -16.17
CA GLN A 226 11.09 5.26 -16.85
C GLN A 226 10.57 6.70 -16.67
N THR A 227 9.27 6.87 -16.38
CA THR A 227 8.69 8.20 -16.11
C THR A 227 8.47 8.46 -14.62
N TYR A 228 8.58 7.42 -13.80
CA TYR A 228 8.43 7.48 -12.35
C TYR A 228 9.73 7.92 -11.68
N LEU A 229 10.86 7.28 -11.99
CA LEU A 229 12.09 7.47 -11.24
C LEU A 229 12.89 8.68 -11.74
N ASP A 230 12.72 9.79 -11.04
CA ASP A 230 13.60 10.96 -11.12
C ASP A 230 14.59 11.00 -9.95
N VAL A 231 15.66 11.80 -10.09
CA VAL A 231 16.68 11.99 -9.04
C VAL A 231 16.05 12.46 -7.72
N GLY A 232 15.00 13.28 -7.79
CA GLY A 232 14.28 13.77 -6.61
C GLY A 232 13.54 12.67 -5.84
N THR A 233 12.88 11.75 -6.54
CA THR A 233 12.11 10.64 -5.99
C THR A 233 13.04 9.61 -5.39
N LEU A 234 14.16 9.28 -6.06
CA LEU A 234 15.16 8.38 -5.48
C LEU A 234 15.75 8.96 -4.18
N ASN A 235 16.10 10.26 -4.17
CA ASN A 235 16.56 10.95 -2.96
C ASN A 235 15.52 10.87 -1.83
N TRP A 236 14.25 11.07 -2.19
CA TRP A 236 13.15 10.98 -1.24
C TRP A 236 13.00 9.55 -0.70
N LEU A 237 13.11 8.52 -1.54
CA LEU A 237 13.02 7.13 -1.12
C LEU A 237 14.12 6.75 -0.11
N TYR A 238 15.38 7.12 -0.35
CA TYR A 238 16.47 6.86 0.61
C TYR A 238 16.23 7.50 1.98
N ASN A 239 15.58 8.67 2.02
CA ASN A 239 15.37 9.41 3.25
C ASN A 239 14.13 8.97 4.04
N ASN A 240 13.13 8.37 3.39
CA ASN A 240 11.86 7.96 4.00
C ASN A 240 11.76 6.46 4.33
N VAL A 241 12.84 5.69 4.18
CA VAL A 241 12.85 4.30 4.68
C VAL A 241 12.81 4.28 6.20
N ASP A 242 11.88 3.54 6.80
CA ASP A 242 11.74 3.45 8.27
C ASP A 242 13.01 2.89 8.94
N ASP A 243 13.46 1.71 8.50
CA ASP A 243 14.63 1.00 9.05
C ASP A 243 15.89 1.15 8.20
N ALA A 244 16.56 2.30 8.29
CA ALA A 244 17.86 2.52 7.63
C ALA A 244 19.07 2.09 8.51
N SER A 245 18.89 1.12 9.41
CA SER A 245 19.94 0.66 10.34
C SER A 245 21.15 0.10 9.60
N ILE A 246 20.91 -0.71 8.57
CA ILE A 246 21.95 -1.35 7.75
C ILE A 246 22.68 -0.32 6.89
N LEU A 247 21.95 0.60 6.26
CA LEU A 247 22.55 1.71 5.51
C LEU A 247 23.43 2.59 6.42
N LYS A 248 22.96 2.94 7.62
CA LYS A 248 23.76 3.74 8.57
C LYS A 248 25.01 2.99 9.05
N THR A 249 24.87 1.70 9.33
CA THR A 249 25.99 0.85 9.79
C THR A 249 27.05 0.70 8.70
N THR A 250 26.62 0.48 7.45
CA THR A 250 27.53 0.39 6.29
C THR A 250 28.24 1.72 6.01
N LEU A 251 27.52 2.85 6.06
CA LEU A 251 28.13 4.19 5.94
C LEU A 251 29.21 4.44 7.00
N ASN A 252 28.93 4.07 8.26
CA ASN A 252 29.88 4.21 9.37
C ASN A 252 31.11 3.32 9.18
N TYR A 253 30.91 2.06 8.77
CA TYR A 253 32.00 1.11 8.54
C TYR A 253 32.97 1.58 7.44
N TYR A 254 32.44 2.14 6.34
CA TYR A 254 33.25 2.68 5.24
C TYR A 254 33.73 4.13 5.45
N GLY A 255 33.50 4.70 6.64
CA GLY A 255 33.91 6.05 7.00
C GLY A 255 33.36 7.12 6.05
N VAL A 256 32.17 6.91 5.50
CA VAL A 256 31.48 7.89 4.64
C VAL A 256 30.70 8.82 5.55
N VAL A 257 31.22 10.03 5.75
CA VAL A 257 30.52 11.04 6.54
C VAL A 257 29.38 11.60 5.69
N ILE A 258 28.16 11.59 6.26
CA ILE A 258 27.02 12.31 5.67
C ILE A 258 27.44 13.79 5.60
N LYS A 259 27.74 14.27 4.39
CA LYS A 259 28.16 15.66 4.18
C LYS A 259 27.02 16.55 4.66
N GLN A 260 27.30 17.29 5.73
CA GLN A 260 26.41 18.32 6.26
C GLN A 260 26.26 19.39 5.18
N SER A 261 25.19 19.35 4.40
CA SER A 261 24.77 20.55 3.71
C SER A 261 24.29 21.52 4.80
N PRO A 262 24.80 22.76 4.90
CA PRO A 262 24.13 23.77 5.72
C PRO A 262 22.67 23.84 5.25
N PRO A 263 21.71 24.22 6.12
CA PRO A 263 20.33 24.38 5.70
C PRO A 263 20.28 25.56 4.74
N SER A 264 20.56 25.33 3.46
CA SER A 264 20.24 26.32 2.45
C SER A 264 18.72 26.46 2.51
N LEU A 265 18.24 27.68 2.71
CA LEU A 265 16.81 28.00 2.58
C LEU A 265 16.22 27.39 1.30
N ILE A 266 17.06 27.20 0.29
CA ILE A 266 16.78 26.56 -0.99
C ILE A 266 16.45 25.07 -0.83
N GLY A 267 17.22 24.25 -0.11
CA GLY A 267 16.92 22.81 0.04
C GLY A 267 15.65 22.55 0.86
N ALA A 268 15.38 23.40 1.84
CA ALA A 268 14.13 23.39 2.59
C ALA A 268 12.93 23.82 1.73
N ALA A 269 13.09 24.89 0.95
CA ALA A 269 12.07 25.37 0.03
C ALA A 269 11.81 24.38 -1.12
N LEU A 270 12.85 23.75 -1.69
CA LEU A 270 12.78 22.78 -2.81
C LEU A 270 12.02 21.51 -2.45
N MET A 271 12.21 21.04 -1.22
CA MET A 271 11.56 19.83 -0.72
C MET A 271 10.17 20.14 -0.20
N ALA A 272 9.96 21.31 0.40
CA ALA A 272 8.61 21.84 0.62
C ALA A 272 7.90 22.01 -0.72
N THR A 273 8.54 22.44 -1.82
CA THR A 273 7.87 22.52 -3.13
C THR A 273 7.54 21.17 -3.75
N THR A 274 8.09 20.06 -3.27
CA THR A 274 7.82 18.74 -3.85
C THR A 274 7.02 17.83 -2.97
N ALA A 275 7.10 17.98 -1.65
CA ALA A 275 5.99 17.67 -0.79
C ALA A 275 4.76 18.48 -1.23
N ASN A 276 4.90 19.80 -1.45
CA ASN A 276 3.82 20.64 -1.96
C ASN A 276 3.47 20.36 -3.41
N VAL A 277 4.34 19.96 -4.34
CA VAL A 277 3.90 19.57 -5.71
C VAL A 277 3.24 18.18 -5.70
N LEU A 278 3.56 17.32 -4.72
CA LEU A 278 2.79 16.11 -4.45
C LEU A 278 1.46 16.40 -3.72
N SER A 279 1.35 17.51 -2.98
CA SER A 279 0.16 17.94 -2.22
C SER A 279 -0.68 19.05 -2.87
N MET A 280 -0.16 19.80 -3.84
CA MET A 280 -0.80 20.96 -4.49
C MET A 280 -1.46 20.51 -5.78
N ASP A 281 -2.67 20.00 -5.62
CA ASP A 281 -3.78 20.23 -6.52
C ASP A 281 -5.03 20.40 -5.63
N THR A 282 -5.00 21.44 -4.80
CA THR A 282 -6.09 21.81 -3.88
C THR A 282 -7.01 22.83 -4.53
N GLU A 283 -7.76 22.45 -5.56
CA GLU A 283 -8.92 23.27 -5.96
C GLU A 283 -10.20 22.48 -6.23
N THR A 284 -10.19 21.14 -6.32
CA THR A 284 -11.45 20.36 -6.52
C THR A 284 -11.52 18.97 -5.85
N ALA A 285 -10.52 18.52 -5.10
CA ALA A 285 -10.46 17.14 -4.56
C ALA A 285 -10.22 17.10 -3.03
N GLY A 286 -11.08 17.79 -2.27
CA GLY A 286 -10.90 18.04 -0.84
C GLY A 286 -10.94 16.79 0.06
N GLU A 287 -11.49 15.66 -0.38
CA GLU A 287 -11.61 14.43 0.42
C GLU A 287 -10.61 13.34 0.02
N ALA A 288 -10.32 13.19 -1.27
CA ALA A 288 -9.39 12.18 -1.78
C ALA A 288 -7.89 12.50 -1.55
N ASN A 289 -7.51 13.76 -1.35
CA ASN A 289 -6.11 14.12 -0.99
C ASN A 289 -5.76 13.70 0.45
N ARG A 290 -6.78 13.41 1.24
CA ARG A 290 -6.79 13.53 2.69
C ARG A 290 -6.39 12.19 3.36
N VAL A 291 -6.80 11.05 2.78
CA VAL A 291 -6.33 9.69 3.12
C VAL A 291 -4.87 9.46 2.67
N LEU A 292 -4.50 10.03 1.52
CA LEU A 292 -3.14 9.96 1.00
C LEU A 292 -2.14 10.69 1.93
N GLU A 293 -2.51 11.86 2.45
CA GLU A 293 -1.72 12.57 3.46
C GLU A 293 -1.65 11.81 4.80
N MET A 294 -2.72 11.17 5.26
CA MET A 294 -2.69 10.32 6.47
C MET A 294 -1.64 9.21 6.40
N LEU A 295 -1.54 8.57 5.24
CA LEU A 295 -0.77 7.36 5.04
C LEU A 295 0.70 7.64 4.70
N LEU A 296 0.98 8.83 4.17
CA LEU A 296 2.33 9.36 3.99
C LEU A 296 2.90 9.99 5.28
N GLN A 297 2.06 10.64 6.11
CA GLN A 297 2.54 11.39 7.28
C GLN A 297 2.70 10.57 8.57
N ARG A 298 2.28 9.29 8.60
CA ARG A 298 2.46 8.42 9.78
C ARG A 298 3.91 7.94 9.99
N GLY A 299 4.79 8.11 9.01
CA GLY A 299 6.22 7.84 9.16
C GLY A 299 6.90 8.93 10.01
N ARG A 300 7.76 8.55 10.96
CA ARG A 300 8.56 9.51 11.75
C ARG A 300 9.32 10.44 10.80
N VAL A 301 8.97 11.73 10.77
CA VAL A 301 9.71 12.74 10.01
C VAL A 301 11.15 12.77 10.52
N ARG A 302 12.09 12.20 9.76
CA ARG A 302 13.51 12.28 10.09
C ARG A 302 13.94 13.74 10.10
N ALA A 303 14.64 14.15 11.15
CA ALA A 303 15.23 15.48 11.21
C ALA A 303 16.17 15.65 10.00
N LYS A 304 16.11 16.81 9.32
CA LYS A 304 16.92 17.14 8.12
C LYS A 304 18.43 16.90 8.28
N ARG A 305 18.92 16.81 9.51
CA ARG A 305 20.33 16.54 9.86
C ARG A 305 20.77 15.11 9.56
N ASP A 306 19.82 14.18 9.46
CA ASP A 306 20.08 12.75 9.22
C ASP A 306 19.85 12.35 7.75
N TRP A 307 19.62 13.32 6.86
CA TRP A 307 19.30 13.04 5.47
C TRP A 307 20.54 12.57 4.70
N THR A 308 20.39 11.43 4.04
CA THR A 308 21.37 10.90 3.11
C THR A 308 21.16 11.55 1.75
N ASN A 309 22.21 12.14 1.19
CA ASN A 309 22.20 12.70 -0.16
C ASN A 309 22.73 11.64 -1.16
N LEU A 310 22.28 11.68 -2.42
CA LEU A 310 22.81 10.79 -3.46
C LEU A 310 24.35 10.80 -3.60
N PRO A 311 25.05 11.95 -3.50
CA PRO A 311 26.52 11.97 -3.51
C PRO A 311 27.18 11.14 -2.40
N THR A 312 26.53 11.01 -1.25
CA THR A 312 27.00 10.16 -0.15
C THR A 312 26.86 8.67 -0.52
N ILE A 313 25.78 8.33 -1.22
CA ILE A 313 25.52 6.97 -1.70
C ILE A 313 26.48 6.62 -2.83
N SER A 314 26.79 7.55 -3.74
CA SER A 314 27.81 7.29 -4.77
C SER A 314 29.20 7.13 -4.19
N GLU A 315 29.57 7.89 -3.15
CA GLU A 315 30.85 7.68 -2.44
C GLU A 315 30.88 6.29 -1.76
N LEU A 316 29.77 5.87 -1.15
CA LEU A 316 29.65 4.53 -0.58
C LEU A 316 29.79 3.45 -1.65
N LEU A 317 29.08 3.58 -2.77
CA LEU A 317 29.18 2.63 -3.89
C LEU A 317 30.59 2.63 -4.50
N LEU A 318 31.26 3.77 -4.60
CA LEU A 318 32.64 3.87 -5.04
C LEU A 318 33.57 3.09 -4.09
N LYS A 319 33.44 3.26 -2.77
CA LYS A 319 34.24 2.53 -1.77
C LYS A 319 33.90 1.03 -1.75
N MET A 320 32.64 0.68 -1.95
CA MET A 320 32.19 -0.71 -1.98
C MET A 320 32.49 -1.42 -3.29
N LEU A 321 32.53 -0.76 -4.44
CA LEU A 321 32.73 -1.46 -5.72
C LEU A 321 34.10 -1.14 -6.33
N GLY A 322 34.83 -0.17 -5.78
CA GLY A 322 36.08 0.35 -6.33
C GLY A 322 35.87 1.28 -7.53
N SER A 323 34.73 1.17 -8.20
CA SER A 323 34.40 1.90 -9.42
C SER A 323 32.89 2.14 -9.51
N PHE A 324 32.49 3.39 -9.36
CA PHE A 324 31.13 3.85 -9.62
C PHE A 324 31.18 5.31 -10.07
N SER A 325 30.71 5.59 -11.28
CA SER A 325 30.64 6.94 -11.80
C SER A 325 29.34 7.09 -12.58
N SER A 326 28.34 7.70 -11.94
CA SER A 326 27.08 8.07 -12.56
C SER A 326 26.87 9.57 -12.43
N ILE A 327 26.61 10.22 -13.56
CA ILE A 327 26.30 11.67 -13.63
C ILE A 327 25.03 11.98 -12.83
N HIS A 328 24.11 11.01 -12.71
CA HIS A 328 22.84 11.17 -12.03
C HIS A 328 22.95 11.17 -10.49
N TYR A 329 24.11 10.82 -9.94
CA TYR A 329 24.41 10.89 -8.50
C TYR A 329 25.12 12.18 -8.07
N ALA A 330 25.20 13.17 -8.96
CA ALA A 330 25.66 14.52 -8.61
C ALA A 330 24.71 15.21 -7.62
N GLU A 331 25.12 16.34 -7.03
CA GLU A 331 24.29 17.09 -6.09
C GLU A 331 22.91 17.41 -6.67
N VAL A 332 21.87 17.20 -5.84
CA VAL A 332 20.48 17.44 -6.23
C VAL A 332 20.23 18.95 -6.25
N THR A 333 20.22 19.52 -7.45
CA THR A 333 19.84 20.90 -7.72
C THR A 333 18.42 20.94 -8.28
N THR A 334 17.81 22.14 -8.37
CA THR A 334 16.47 22.34 -8.97
C THR A 334 16.34 21.73 -10.36
N PHE A 335 17.42 21.75 -11.14
CA PHE A 335 17.46 21.24 -12.50
C PHE A 335 17.73 19.73 -12.56
N THR A 336 18.69 19.23 -11.78
CA THR A 336 19.04 17.79 -11.78
C THR A 336 17.94 16.91 -11.18
N ARG A 337 17.05 17.49 -10.36
CA ARG A 337 15.95 16.76 -9.73
C ARG A 337 15.03 16.04 -10.71
N GLN A 338 14.66 16.70 -11.80
CA GLN A 338 13.71 16.19 -12.78
C GLN A 338 14.36 15.26 -13.81
N HIS A 339 15.68 15.04 -13.71
CA HIS A 339 16.35 14.11 -14.62
C HIS A 339 15.88 12.70 -14.31
N LEU A 340 15.34 12.05 -15.34
CA LEU A 340 14.93 10.65 -15.28
C LEU A 340 16.16 9.77 -15.40
N PHE A 341 16.17 8.67 -14.65
CA PHE A 341 17.23 7.68 -14.78
C PHE A 341 17.03 6.86 -16.07
N PRO A 342 18.11 6.60 -16.83
CA PRO A 342 18.02 5.76 -18.03
C PRO A 342 17.67 4.31 -17.68
N GLU A 343 18.16 3.80 -16.54
CA GLU A 343 17.94 2.43 -16.06
C GLU A 343 17.29 2.43 -14.66
N PRO A 344 15.97 2.70 -14.54
CA PRO A 344 15.31 2.89 -13.25
C PRO A 344 15.31 1.64 -12.36
N PHE A 345 15.25 0.45 -12.96
CA PHE A 345 15.26 -0.82 -12.23
C PHE A 345 16.60 -1.09 -11.56
N GLN A 346 17.71 -0.69 -12.16
CA GLN A 346 19.04 -0.83 -11.55
C GLN A 346 19.17 0.05 -10.30
N GLU A 347 18.69 1.28 -10.38
CA GLU A 347 18.77 2.23 -9.27
C GLU A 347 17.87 1.82 -8.10
N LEU A 348 16.66 1.33 -8.40
CA LEU A 348 15.76 0.76 -7.40
C LEU A 348 16.29 -0.55 -6.81
N PHE A 349 17.00 -1.36 -7.60
CA PHE A 349 17.69 -2.56 -7.11
C PHE A 349 18.76 -2.19 -6.08
N ILE A 350 19.63 -1.23 -6.39
CA ILE A 350 20.66 -0.76 -5.44
C ILE A 350 20.00 -0.22 -4.16
N TRP A 351 18.95 0.59 -4.31
CA TRP A 351 18.20 1.11 -3.17
C TRP A 351 17.61 -0.02 -2.31
N ALA A 352 17.03 -1.06 -2.94
CA ALA A 352 16.47 -2.19 -2.22
C ALA A 352 17.54 -3.00 -1.47
N VAL A 353 18.69 -3.28 -2.11
CA VAL A 353 19.82 -4.00 -1.49
C VAL A 353 20.38 -3.23 -0.29
N LEU A 354 20.61 -1.92 -0.45
CA LEU A 354 21.16 -1.07 0.61
C LEU A 354 20.23 -0.91 1.83
N ASN A 355 18.91 -1.04 1.61
CA ASN A 355 17.89 -0.97 2.66
C ASN A 355 17.42 -2.36 3.12
N ASN A 356 18.11 -3.45 2.75
CA ASN A 356 17.77 -4.84 3.13
C ASN A 356 16.34 -5.29 2.75
N ARG A 357 15.84 -4.79 1.62
CA ARG A 357 14.54 -5.15 1.04
C ARG A 357 14.73 -6.23 -0.01
N ASN A 358 15.05 -7.44 0.45
CA ASN A 358 15.55 -8.51 -0.43
C ASN A 358 14.53 -8.97 -1.48
N ALA A 359 13.24 -9.03 -1.11
CA ALA A 359 12.19 -9.41 -2.03
C ALA A 359 11.95 -8.34 -3.12
N LEU A 360 12.07 -7.04 -2.80
CA LEU A 360 12.03 -5.97 -3.81
C LEU A 360 13.28 -5.99 -4.70
N ALA A 361 14.46 -6.26 -4.12
CA ALA A 361 15.68 -6.41 -4.90
C ALA A 361 15.54 -7.54 -5.93
N MET A 362 15.03 -8.72 -5.53
CA MET A 362 14.76 -9.81 -6.47
C MET A 362 13.74 -9.43 -7.54
N LEU A 363 12.70 -8.66 -7.18
CA LEU A 363 11.72 -8.17 -8.14
C LEU A 363 12.37 -7.27 -9.19
N PHE A 364 13.12 -6.25 -8.79
CA PHE A 364 13.77 -5.32 -9.72
C PHE A 364 14.86 -6.00 -10.55
N TRP A 365 15.55 -6.98 -10.00
CA TRP A 365 16.51 -7.79 -10.74
C TRP A 365 15.85 -8.53 -11.91
N ARG A 366 14.62 -9.05 -11.73
CA ARG A 366 13.85 -9.73 -12.79
C ARG A 366 13.39 -8.78 -13.91
N TYR A 367 13.14 -7.51 -13.60
CA TYR A 367 12.73 -6.51 -14.59
C TYR A 367 13.90 -5.73 -15.20
N ALA A 368 15.12 -5.92 -14.72
CA ALA A 368 16.29 -5.23 -15.24
C ALA A 368 16.72 -5.82 -16.60
N ASP A 369 17.06 -4.95 -17.55
CA ASP A 369 17.55 -5.36 -18.87
C ASP A 369 18.92 -6.06 -18.78
N ASP A 370 19.79 -5.61 -17.85
CA ASP A 370 21.12 -6.16 -17.59
C ASP A 370 21.15 -7.02 -16.30
N ALA A 371 20.31 -8.06 -16.25
CA ALA A 371 20.15 -8.91 -15.05
C ALA A 371 21.45 -9.62 -14.59
N VAL A 372 22.24 -10.19 -15.50
CA VAL A 372 23.47 -10.93 -15.14
C VAL A 372 24.54 -10.04 -14.49
N PRO A 373 24.94 -8.90 -15.09
CA PRO A 373 25.84 -7.94 -14.45
C PRO A 373 25.31 -7.43 -13.11
N LEU A 374 24.01 -7.10 -13.05
CA LEU A 374 23.36 -6.60 -11.85
C LEU A 374 23.35 -7.65 -10.72
N GLY A 375 23.21 -8.93 -11.07
CA GLY A 375 23.30 -10.05 -10.13
C GLY A 375 24.68 -10.13 -9.47
N LEU A 376 25.76 -10.03 -10.25
CA LEU A 376 27.13 -10.01 -9.73
C LEU A 376 27.40 -8.80 -8.83
N ILE A 377 26.93 -7.62 -9.24
CA ILE A 377 27.01 -6.40 -8.42
C ILE A 377 26.25 -6.60 -7.11
N GLY A 378 25.04 -7.14 -7.17
CA GLY A 378 24.25 -7.49 -5.99
C GLY A 378 24.99 -8.43 -5.04
N CYS A 379 25.63 -9.48 -5.57
CA CYS A 379 26.45 -10.41 -4.78
C CYS A 379 27.61 -9.71 -4.05
N ASN A 380 28.29 -8.78 -4.73
CA ASN A 380 29.36 -7.99 -4.14
C ASN A 380 28.86 -7.02 -3.07
N LEU A 381 27.71 -6.38 -3.31
CA LEU A 381 27.07 -5.49 -2.35
C LEU A 381 26.64 -6.28 -1.11
N TYR A 382 25.89 -7.37 -1.25
CA TYR A 382 25.48 -8.21 -0.11
C TYR A 382 26.69 -8.71 0.70
N HIS A 383 27.76 -9.15 0.02
CA HIS A 383 28.99 -9.59 0.68
C HIS A 383 29.66 -8.49 1.49
N LYS A 384 29.72 -7.27 0.95
CA LYS A 384 30.34 -6.11 1.62
C LYS A 384 29.48 -5.55 2.74
N ILE A 385 28.16 -5.53 2.56
CA ILE A 385 27.19 -5.15 3.60
C ILE A 385 27.25 -6.15 4.77
N ALA A 386 27.28 -7.45 4.49
CA ALA A 386 27.39 -8.48 5.52
C ALA A 386 28.67 -8.34 6.36
N ARG A 387 29.80 -7.97 5.74
CA ARG A 387 31.06 -7.68 6.45
C ARG A 387 31.03 -6.40 7.27
N ALA A 388 30.22 -5.43 6.86
CA ALA A 388 30.09 -4.16 7.56
C ALA A 388 29.17 -4.25 8.79
N LEU A 389 28.36 -5.31 8.92
CA LEU A 389 27.53 -5.53 10.10
C LEU A 389 28.36 -5.85 11.34
N PRO A 390 27.89 -5.48 12.54
CA PRO A 390 28.61 -5.78 13.78
C PRO A 390 28.70 -7.29 14.00
N THR A 391 29.79 -7.75 14.64
CA THR A 391 30.05 -9.18 14.88
C THR A 391 29.00 -9.87 15.76
N TYR A 392 28.19 -9.12 16.51
CA TYR A 392 27.10 -9.66 17.33
C TYR A 392 25.80 -9.88 16.53
N ASP A 393 25.66 -9.27 15.36
CA ASP A 393 24.47 -9.42 14.50
C ASP A 393 24.65 -10.62 13.56
N THR A 394 24.67 -11.82 14.13
CA THR A 394 24.85 -13.06 13.37
C THR A 394 23.66 -13.38 12.48
N GLU A 395 22.45 -13.01 12.90
CA GLU A 395 21.22 -13.27 12.15
C GLU A 395 21.16 -12.45 10.86
N GLY A 396 21.44 -11.13 10.94
CA GLY A 396 21.51 -10.26 9.76
C GLY A 396 22.60 -10.69 8.77
N GLN A 397 23.77 -11.11 9.27
CA GLN A 397 24.84 -11.64 8.41
C GLN A 397 24.45 -12.92 7.69
N ILE A 398 23.80 -13.87 8.38
CA ILE A 398 23.33 -15.12 7.78
C ILE A 398 22.25 -14.82 6.73
N MET A 399 21.31 -13.94 7.02
CA MET A 399 20.26 -13.53 6.08
C MET A 399 20.86 -12.96 4.79
N LEU A 400 21.77 -11.99 4.88
CA LEU A 400 22.42 -11.38 3.71
C LEU A 400 23.29 -12.38 2.94
N THR A 401 23.95 -13.29 3.66
CA THR A 401 24.75 -14.35 3.02
C THR A 401 23.87 -15.33 2.26
N ASN A 402 22.72 -15.72 2.82
CA ASN A 402 21.74 -16.56 2.13
C ASN A 402 21.19 -15.87 0.88
N GLN A 403 20.89 -14.57 0.96
CA GLN A 403 20.43 -13.78 -0.19
C GLN A 403 21.50 -13.66 -1.28
N LYS A 404 22.76 -13.45 -0.89
CA LYS A 404 23.90 -13.53 -1.81
C LYS A 404 23.95 -14.88 -2.53
N SER A 405 23.92 -15.98 -1.78
CA SER A 405 23.98 -17.33 -2.36
C SER A 405 22.80 -17.61 -3.29
N TYR A 406 21.61 -17.14 -2.94
CA TYR A 406 20.43 -17.25 -3.80
C TYR A 406 20.61 -16.47 -5.12
N LEU A 407 21.02 -15.20 -5.04
CA LEU A 407 21.26 -14.37 -6.22
C LEU A 407 22.39 -14.93 -7.11
N GLU A 408 23.44 -15.47 -6.49
CA GLU A 408 24.55 -16.12 -7.19
C GLU A 408 24.07 -17.36 -7.95
N GLN A 409 23.25 -18.20 -7.32
CA GLN A 409 22.69 -19.39 -7.95
C GLN A 409 21.78 -19.02 -9.12
N THR A 410 20.85 -18.08 -8.94
CA THR A 410 19.95 -17.63 -10.03
C THR A 410 20.72 -16.97 -11.17
N SER A 411 21.78 -16.22 -10.86
CA SER A 411 22.65 -15.62 -11.89
C SER A 411 23.42 -16.68 -12.68
N LYS A 412 23.91 -17.73 -12.02
CA LYS A 412 24.56 -18.87 -12.70
C LYS A 412 23.61 -19.59 -13.63
N GLU A 413 22.40 -19.92 -13.16
CA GLU A 413 21.36 -20.56 -13.97
C GLU A 413 21.02 -19.73 -15.21
N MET A 414 20.92 -18.41 -15.06
CA MET A 414 20.65 -17.51 -16.19
C MET A 414 21.79 -17.52 -17.22
N ILE A 415 23.05 -17.49 -16.77
CA ILE A 415 24.22 -17.57 -17.66
C ILE A 415 24.27 -18.92 -18.37
N GLU A 416 24.01 -20.03 -17.67
CA GLU A 416 23.97 -21.37 -18.26
C GLU A 416 22.86 -21.49 -19.33
N LEU A 417 21.68 -20.92 -19.06
CA LEU A 417 20.60 -20.81 -20.05
C LEU A 417 21.01 -19.95 -21.26
N CYS A 418 21.68 -18.83 -21.06
CA CYS A 418 22.21 -18.01 -22.15
C CYS A 418 23.27 -18.79 -22.97
N TYR A 419 24.17 -19.49 -22.30
CA TYR A 419 25.25 -20.27 -22.92
C TYR A 419 24.71 -21.43 -23.76
N SER A 420 23.70 -22.15 -23.24
CA SER A 420 23.03 -23.25 -23.97
C SER A 420 22.31 -22.78 -25.24
N LYS A 421 21.80 -21.54 -25.26
CA LYS A 421 21.15 -20.95 -26.45
C LYS A 421 22.16 -20.39 -27.45
N SER A 422 23.18 -19.68 -26.99
CA SER A 422 24.21 -19.10 -27.85
C SER A 422 25.47 -18.76 -27.04
N ASN A 423 26.53 -19.53 -27.29
CA ASN A 423 27.82 -19.35 -26.63
C ASN A 423 28.42 -17.95 -26.91
N GLU A 424 28.47 -17.54 -28.18
CA GLU A 424 29.07 -16.25 -28.57
C GLU A 424 28.36 -15.04 -27.94
N LYS A 425 27.02 -15.06 -27.89
CA LYS A 425 26.24 -13.97 -27.27
C LYS A 425 26.39 -13.95 -25.75
N ALA A 426 26.52 -15.11 -25.12
CA ALA A 426 26.75 -15.21 -23.67
C ALA A 426 28.12 -14.65 -23.29
N ILE A 427 29.18 -14.98 -24.05
CA ILE A 427 30.53 -14.43 -23.85
C ILE A 427 30.52 -12.91 -24.07
N TYR A 428 29.88 -12.44 -25.15
CA TYR A 428 29.75 -11.01 -25.41
C TYR A 428 29.06 -10.25 -24.26
N LEU A 429 28.04 -10.85 -23.65
CA LEU A 429 27.32 -10.27 -22.51
C LEU A 429 28.22 -10.11 -21.27
N LEU A 430 29.16 -11.03 -21.05
CA LEU A 430 30.12 -10.96 -19.94
C LEU A 430 31.28 -9.98 -20.20
N GLU A 431 31.68 -9.83 -21.47
CA GLU A 431 32.79 -8.96 -21.87
C GLU A 431 32.39 -7.51 -22.14
N ARG A 432 31.08 -7.23 -22.32
CA ARG A 432 30.56 -5.89 -22.59
C ARG A 432 30.90 -4.93 -21.45
N PRO A 433 31.40 -3.72 -21.77
CA PRO A 433 31.55 -2.65 -20.78
C PRO A 433 30.17 -2.12 -20.38
N LEU A 434 29.90 -2.10 -19.07
CA LEU A 434 28.68 -1.55 -18.50
C LEU A 434 28.74 -0.02 -18.53
N SER A 435 27.94 0.59 -19.40
CA SER A 435 27.90 2.05 -19.57
C SER A 435 27.50 2.81 -18.31
N THR A 436 26.68 2.20 -17.45
CA THR A 436 26.21 2.77 -16.18
C THR A 436 27.18 2.61 -15.01
N TRP A 437 28.18 1.73 -15.14
CA TRP A 437 29.13 1.39 -14.07
C TRP A 437 30.57 1.75 -14.45
N GLY A 438 30.76 2.89 -15.11
CA GLY A 438 32.09 3.40 -15.45
C GLY A 438 32.85 2.58 -16.49
N GLY A 439 32.15 1.75 -17.28
CA GLY A 439 32.74 0.93 -18.36
C GLY A 439 33.40 -0.36 -17.87
N HIS A 440 33.13 -0.81 -16.64
CA HIS A 440 33.64 -2.08 -16.14
C HIS A 440 33.04 -3.28 -16.88
N ARG A 441 33.84 -4.33 -17.05
CA ARG A 441 33.39 -5.63 -17.57
C ARG A 441 32.83 -6.48 -16.43
N CYS A 442 31.99 -7.46 -16.73
CA CYS A 442 31.41 -8.35 -15.70
C CYS A 442 32.47 -9.25 -15.05
N MET A 443 33.53 -9.60 -15.79
CA MET A 443 34.56 -10.54 -15.33
C MET A 443 35.33 -10.06 -14.08
N PRO A 444 35.82 -8.81 -13.99
CA PRO A 444 36.40 -8.28 -12.75
C PRO A 444 35.46 -8.20 -11.56
N LEU A 445 34.13 -8.19 -11.78
CA LEU A 445 33.14 -8.17 -10.70
C LEU A 445 32.82 -9.57 -10.16
N ALA A 446 33.18 -10.62 -10.89
CA ALA A 446 32.94 -12.02 -10.51
C ALA A 446 34.08 -12.63 -9.66
N VAL A 447 35.21 -11.92 -9.52
CA VAL A 447 36.40 -12.32 -8.74
C VAL A 447 36.46 -11.51 -7.45
#